data_AF-X1BN16-F1
#
_entry.id   AF-X1BN16-F1
#
_cell.length_a   1.000
_cell.length_b   1.000
_cell.length_c   1.000
_cell.angle_alpha   90.00
_cell.angle_beta   90.00
_cell.angle_gamma   90.00
#
_symmetry.space_group_name_H-M   'P 1'
#
loop_
_entity.id
_entity.type
_entity.pdbx_description
1 polymer ?
#
loop_
_entity_poly.entity_id
_entity_poly.type
_entity_poly.pdbx_seq_one_letter_code
_entity_poly.pdbx_strand_id
1 'polypeptide(L)'
;MDILEELKFNPTADLSGFLKYRLDDIRDVIERSSARETAVRVGIGGFAKIVLKLLGINVFSYVSQIGKAVFSKDIRINNDMLEKIDKSELRCPDKTISLQMKEEIIKAERNGDSVGGKFKVIATGVPPGL
;
A
#
# COMPACT_ATOMS: atom_id res chain seq x y z
N MET A 1 -40.35 -4.61 -5.23
CA MET A 1 -39.20 -5.48 -5.50
C MET A 1 -38.00 -4.68 -5.06
N ASP A 2 -37.42 -5.06 -3.92
CA ASP A 2 -36.38 -4.26 -3.26
C ASP A 2 -35.13 -4.23 -4.14
N ILE A 3 -34.76 -3.05 -4.63
CA ILE A 3 -33.54 -2.79 -5.45
C ILE A 3 -32.28 -3.37 -4.78
N LEU A 4 -32.31 -3.57 -3.46
CA LEU A 4 -31.25 -4.17 -2.67
C LEU A 4 -31.00 -5.67 -2.97
N GLU A 5 -31.98 -6.43 -3.48
CA GLU A 5 -31.81 -7.86 -3.77
C GLU A 5 -31.05 -8.11 -5.08
N GLU A 6 -31.06 -7.16 -6.03
CA GLU A 6 -30.37 -7.30 -7.32
C GLU A 6 -28.93 -6.79 -7.31
N LEU A 7 -28.59 -5.90 -6.37
CA LEU A 7 -27.26 -5.28 -6.27
C LEU A 7 -26.31 -6.14 -5.42
N LYS A 8 -25.21 -6.59 -6.03
CA LYS A 8 -24.12 -7.27 -5.33
C LYS A 8 -23.14 -6.26 -4.74
N PHE A 9 -23.12 -6.18 -3.41
CA PHE A 9 -22.16 -5.36 -2.68
C PHE A 9 -20.92 -6.18 -2.29
N ASN A 10 -19.73 -5.69 -2.59
CA ASN A 10 -18.50 -6.26 -2.03
C ASN A 10 -18.31 -5.75 -0.59
N PRO A 11 -17.51 -6.46 0.25
CA PRO A 11 -17.13 -5.99 1.58
C PRO A 11 -16.10 -4.85 1.52
N THR A 12 -16.45 -3.77 0.83
CA THR A 12 -15.68 -2.54 0.56
C THR A 12 -16.54 -1.32 0.90
N ALA A 13 -16.23 -0.14 0.34
CA ALA A 13 -17.02 1.07 0.57
C ALA A 13 -18.44 0.99 -0.03
N ASP A 14 -18.63 0.15 -1.05
CA ASP A 14 -19.87 -0.30 -1.70
C ASP A 14 -21.16 0.02 -0.94
N LEU A 15 -21.53 -0.81 0.05
CA LEU A 15 -22.81 -0.67 0.77
C LEU A 15 -22.88 0.64 1.57
N SER A 16 -21.81 0.98 2.29
CA SER A 16 -21.78 2.18 3.14
C SER A 16 -21.92 3.47 2.31
N GLY A 17 -21.30 3.52 1.14
CA GLY A 17 -21.37 4.65 0.21
C GLY A 17 -22.74 4.75 -0.42
N PHE A 18 -23.29 3.62 -0.89
CA PHE A 18 -24.62 3.54 -1.49
C PHE A 18 -25.69 4.09 -0.54
N LEU A 19 -25.69 3.61 0.72
CA LEU A 19 -26.63 4.06 1.74
C LEU A 19 -26.41 5.52 2.15
N LYS A 20 -25.15 5.93 2.35
CA LYS A 20 -24.81 7.30 2.78
C LYS A 20 -25.25 8.35 1.77
N TYR A 21 -25.02 8.10 0.49
CA TYR A 21 -25.31 9.05 -0.58
C TYR A 21 -26.69 8.83 -1.23
N ARG A 22 -27.46 7.83 -0.76
CA ARG A 22 -28.79 7.49 -1.27
C ARG A 22 -28.78 7.33 -2.80
N LEU A 23 -27.83 6.53 -3.27
CA LEU A 23 -27.63 6.31 -4.70
C LEU A 23 -28.59 5.23 -5.20
N ASP A 24 -28.90 5.29 -6.49
CA ASP A 24 -29.64 4.22 -7.19
C ASP A 24 -28.68 3.22 -7.87
N ASP A 25 -27.40 3.59 -8.01
CA ASP A 25 -26.33 2.76 -8.58
C ASP A 25 -25.08 2.81 -7.69
N ILE A 26 -24.43 1.66 -7.52
CA ILE A 26 -23.21 1.52 -6.73
C ILE A 26 -21.95 2.03 -7.47
N ARG A 27 -22.00 2.17 -8.80
CA ARG A 27 -20.84 2.53 -9.63
C ARG A 27 -20.15 3.81 -9.17
N ASP A 28 -20.90 4.84 -8.78
CA ASP A 28 -20.32 6.10 -8.28
C ASP A 28 -19.44 5.90 -7.04
N VAL A 29 -19.79 4.93 -6.18
CA VAL A 29 -18.98 4.57 -5.00
C VAL A 29 -17.72 3.82 -5.43
N ILE A 30 -17.85 2.83 -6.31
CA ILE A 30 -16.73 1.99 -6.75
C ILE A 30 -15.66 2.83 -7.47
N GLU A 31 -16.09 3.69 -8.39
CA GLU A 31 -15.19 4.55 -9.17
C GLU A 31 -14.36 5.47 -8.26
N ARG A 32 -14.99 6.02 -7.21
CA ARG A 32 -14.30 6.96 -6.32
C ARG A 32 -13.54 6.33 -5.16
N SER A 33 -13.99 5.18 -4.66
CA SER A 33 -13.36 4.47 -3.54
C SER A 33 -12.21 3.55 -3.97
N SER A 34 -12.05 3.33 -5.28
CA SER A 34 -10.96 2.57 -5.86
C SER A 34 -9.58 3.09 -5.45
N ALA A 35 -8.65 2.16 -5.22
CA ALA A 35 -7.24 2.47 -5.00
C ALA A 35 -6.60 3.22 -6.19
N ARG A 36 -7.25 3.30 -7.35
CA ARG A 36 -6.76 4.10 -8.48
C ARG A 36 -6.51 5.57 -8.11
N GLU A 37 -7.27 6.12 -7.17
CA GLU A 37 -7.08 7.48 -6.67
C GLU A 37 -5.68 7.71 -6.06
N THR A 38 -5.02 6.67 -5.54
CA THR A 38 -3.68 6.81 -4.96
C THR A 38 -2.63 7.24 -5.98
N ALA A 39 -2.89 7.08 -7.29
CA ALA A 39 -2.01 7.59 -8.34
C ALA A 39 -1.84 9.12 -8.24
N VAL A 40 -2.93 9.86 -7.96
CA VAL A 40 -2.88 11.31 -7.77
C VAL A 40 -2.13 11.66 -6.48
N ARG A 41 -2.36 10.89 -5.40
CA ARG A 41 -1.63 11.06 -4.13
C ARG A 41 -0.13 10.84 -4.30
N VAL A 42 0.28 9.84 -5.08
CA VAL A 42 1.68 9.58 -5.41
C VAL A 42 2.26 10.72 -6.24
N GLY A 43 1.52 11.27 -7.21
CA GLY A 43 1.94 12.44 -7.98
C GLY A 43 2.23 13.66 -7.10
N ILE A 44 1.29 14.01 -6.21
CA ILE A 44 1.46 15.11 -5.25
C ILE A 44 2.57 14.79 -4.23
N GLY A 45 2.64 13.55 -3.76
CA GLY A 45 3.69 13.07 -2.87
C GLY A 45 5.09 13.13 -3.48
N GLY A 46 5.20 12.94 -4.80
CA GLY A 46 6.43 13.13 -5.55
C GLY A 46 6.92 14.59 -5.51
N PHE A 47 6.00 15.54 -5.71
CA PHE A 47 6.30 16.97 -5.54
C PHE A 47 6.73 17.29 -4.11
N ALA A 48 5.99 16.79 -3.11
CA ALA A 48 6.35 16.97 -1.69
C ALA A 48 7.74 16.40 -1.38
N LYS A 49 8.09 15.24 -1.94
CA LYS A 49 9.44 14.66 -1.81
C LYS A 49 10.54 15.55 -2.39
N ILE A 50 10.30 16.23 -3.51
CA ILE A 50 11.26 17.18 -4.08
C ILE A 50 11.48 18.36 -3.12
N VAL A 51 10.40 18.93 -2.57
CA VAL A 51 10.47 20.03 -1.59
C VAL A 51 11.20 19.60 -0.32
N LEU A 52 10.83 18.44 0.25
CA LEU A 52 11.47 17.89 1.44
C LEU A 52 12.97 17.66 1.23
N LYS A 53 13.37 17.22 0.03
CA LYS A 53 14.79 17.02 -0.30
C LYS A 53 15.59 18.32 -0.24
N LEU A 54 15.01 19.46 -0.58
CA LEU A 54 15.65 20.78 -0.44
C LEU A 54 15.92 21.14 1.03
N LEU A 55 15.14 20.58 1.96
CA LEU A 55 15.29 20.73 3.41
C LEU A 55 16.21 19.66 4.03
N GLY A 56 16.84 18.81 3.20
CA GLY A 56 17.64 17.68 3.68
C GLY A 56 16.82 16.49 4.20
N ILE A 57 15.49 16.52 4.05
CA ILE A 57 14.60 15.45 4.49
C ILE A 57 14.47 14.40 3.38
N ASN A 58 14.69 13.14 3.72
CA ASN A 58 14.55 12.01 2.79
C ASN A 58 13.48 11.05 3.28
N VAL A 59 12.59 10.62 2.38
CA VAL A 59 11.48 9.70 2.69
C VAL A 59 11.56 8.45 1.82
N PHE A 60 11.49 7.28 2.46
CA PHE A 60 11.57 5.98 1.79
C PHE A 60 10.71 4.95 2.51
N SER A 61 10.50 3.80 1.87
CA SER A 61 9.68 2.72 2.40
C SER A 61 10.17 1.35 1.95
N TYR A 62 9.85 0.33 2.75
CA TYR A 62 10.12 -1.06 2.45
C TYR A 62 9.01 -1.96 3.03
N VAL A 63 8.82 -3.13 2.43
CA VAL A 63 7.84 -4.12 2.90
C VAL A 63 8.45 -4.94 4.02
N SER A 64 7.76 -5.01 5.16
CA SER A 64 8.18 -5.75 6.35
C SER A 64 7.41 -7.06 6.54
N GLN A 65 6.26 -7.24 5.89
CA GLN A 65 5.47 -8.46 5.99
C GLN A 65 4.58 -8.64 4.75
N ILE A 66 4.48 -9.88 4.24
CA ILE A 66 3.38 -10.32 3.36
C ILE A 66 2.92 -11.69 3.87
N GLY A 67 1.61 -11.85 4.08
CA GLY A 67 1.08 -13.06 4.70
C GLY A 67 1.77 -13.37 6.02
N LYS A 68 2.30 -14.59 6.15
CA LYS A 68 3.06 -15.04 7.35
C LYS A 68 4.56 -14.74 7.30
N ALA A 69 5.11 -14.33 6.15
CA ALA A 69 6.52 -14.02 6.00
C ALA A 69 6.83 -12.63 6.57
N VAL A 70 7.69 -12.57 7.60
CA VAL A 70 7.99 -11.34 8.36
C VAL A 70 9.49 -11.04 8.32
N PHE A 71 9.80 -9.80 7.96
CA PHE A 71 11.11 -9.21 8.14
C PHE A 71 11.14 -8.38 9.43
N SER A 72 11.85 -8.89 10.44
CA SER A 72 11.87 -8.32 11.80
C SER A 72 13.17 -7.58 12.17
N LYS A 73 14.16 -7.55 11.28
CA LYS A 73 15.45 -6.90 11.58
C LYS A 73 15.33 -5.38 11.46
N ASP A 74 16.03 -4.67 12.35
CA ASP A 74 16.26 -3.25 12.17
C ASP A 74 17.20 -3.02 11.00
N ILE A 75 16.89 -2.00 10.21
CA ILE A 75 17.69 -1.63 9.04
C ILE A 75 18.35 -0.30 9.28
N ARG A 76 19.65 -0.25 9.05
CA ARG A 76 20.36 1.01 8.93
C ARG A 76 20.10 1.56 7.53
N ILE A 77 19.56 2.77 7.50
CA ILE A 77 19.26 3.44 6.24
C ILE A 77 20.51 4.12 5.72
N ASN A 78 20.96 3.66 4.56
CA ASN A 78 22.01 4.27 3.76
C ASN A 78 21.67 4.06 2.26
N ASN A 79 22.42 4.71 1.37
CA ASN A 79 22.15 4.65 -0.07
C ASN A 79 22.17 3.21 -0.61
N ASP A 80 23.13 2.39 -0.18
CA ASP A 80 23.23 0.98 -0.61
C ASP A 80 21.99 0.16 -0.22
N MET A 81 21.45 0.39 0.98
CA MET A 81 20.26 -0.30 1.47
C MET A 81 19.01 0.13 0.69
N LEU A 82 18.91 1.43 0.38
CA LEU A 82 17.81 1.96 -0.43
C LEU A 82 17.83 1.36 -1.84
N GLU A 83 19.01 1.30 -2.46
CA GLU A 83 19.17 0.71 -3.79
C GLU A 83 18.81 -0.79 -3.80
N LYS A 84 19.18 -1.53 -2.74
CA LYS A 84 18.77 -2.94 -2.58
C LYS A 84 17.26 -3.09 -2.45
N ILE A 85 16.61 -2.21 -1.70
CA ILE A 85 15.15 -2.21 -1.53
C ILE A 85 14.47 -1.90 -2.88
N ASP A 86 14.94 -0.91 -3.62
CA ASP A 86 14.34 -0.51 -4.89
C ASP A 86 14.55 -1.55 -6.01
N LYS A 87 15.65 -2.31 -5.97
CA LYS A 87 15.91 -3.44 -6.87
C LYS A 87 15.13 -4.72 -6.50
N SER A 88 14.57 -4.79 -5.30
CA SER A 88 13.81 -5.95 -4.82
C SER A 88 12.40 -5.93 -5.41
N GLU A 89 11.96 -7.03 -6.02
CA GLU A 89 10.63 -7.20 -6.63
C GLU A 89 9.51 -6.85 -5.65
N LEU A 90 9.65 -7.27 -4.38
CA LEU A 90 8.67 -7.02 -3.32
C LEU A 90 9.07 -5.88 -2.39
N ARG A 91 10.10 -5.10 -2.76
CA ARG A 91 10.66 -4.01 -1.93
C ARG A 91 11.01 -4.47 -0.50
N CYS A 92 11.38 -5.74 -0.35
CA CYS A 92 11.85 -6.32 0.91
C CYS A 92 13.39 -6.26 0.95
N PRO A 93 14.01 -5.78 2.04
CA PRO A 93 15.47 -5.65 2.13
C PRO A 93 16.23 -6.99 2.19
N ASP A 94 15.55 -8.07 2.55
CA ASP A 94 16.14 -9.41 2.70
C ASP A 94 15.62 -10.34 1.60
N LYS A 95 16.55 -10.93 0.83
CA LYS A 95 16.22 -11.79 -0.32
C LYS A 95 15.51 -13.07 0.09
N THR A 96 15.90 -13.68 1.21
CA THR A 96 15.31 -14.92 1.70
C THR A 96 13.87 -14.68 2.14
N ILE A 97 13.65 -13.62 2.92
CA ILE A 97 12.28 -13.25 3.32
C ILE A 97 11.45 -12.81 2.11
N SER A 98 12.04 -12.10 1.15
CA SER A 98 11.33 -11.74 -0.10
C SER A 98 10.86 -12.97 -0.87
N LEU A 99 11.62 -14.07 -0.86
CA LEU A 99 11.20 -15.32 -1.50
C LEU A 99 10.03 -15.96 -0.76
N GLN A 100 10.07 -16.00 0.57
CA GLN A 100 8.96 -16.49 1.40
C GLN A 100 7.68 -15.63 1.23
N MET A 101 7.83 -14.32 1.11
CA MET A 101 6.71 -13.41 0.79
C MET A 101 6.10 -13.73 -0.58
N LYS A 102 6.93 -14.07 -1.58
CA LYS A 102 6.47 -14.49 -2.90
C LYS A 102 5.69 -15.81 -2.85
N GLU A 103 6.13 -16.76 -2.04
CA GLU A 103 5.41 -18.02 -1.81
C GLU A 103 4.02 -17.78 -1.20
N GLU A 104 3.89 -16.86 -0.25
CA GLU A 104 2.59 -16.49 0.34
C GLU A 104 1.65 -15.87 -0.72
N ILE A 105 2.16 -15.05 -1.64
CA ILE A 105 1.37 -14.49 -2.77
C ILE A 105 0.89 -15.62 -3.69
N ILE A 106 1.79 -16.50 -4.12
CA ILE A 106 1.45 -17.62 -5.03
C ILE A 106 0.43 -18.55 -4.36
N LYS A 107 0.56 -18.79 -3.06
CA LYS A 107 -0.38 -19.61 -2.30
C LYS A 107 -1.78 -18.98 -2.26
N ALA A 108 -1.86 -17.66 -2.01
CA ALA A 108 -3.14 -16.95 -2.02
C ALA A 108 -3.79 -17.00 -3.42
N GLU A 109 -3.01 -16.72 -4.46
CA GLU A 109 -3.45 -16.80 -5.86
C GLU A 109 -4.01 -18.18 -6.22
N ARG A 110 -3.29 -19.26 -5.89
CA ARG A 110 -3.74 -20.65 -6.15
C ARG A 110 -5.04 -21.02 -5.43
N ASN A 111 -5.31 -20.37 -4.31
CA ASN A 111 -6.53 -20.59 -3.52
C ASN A 111 -7.67 -19.66 -3.95
N GLY A 112 -7.46 -18.78 -4.94
CA GLY A 112 -8.44 -17.76 -5.31
C GLY A 112 -8.67 -16.71 -4.21
N ASP A 113 -7.66 -16.49 -3.36
CA ASP A 113 -7.70 -15.58 -2.22
C ASP A 113 -6.72 -14.42 -2.41
N SER A 114 -6.84 -13.40 -1.55
CA SER A 114 -5.95 -12.25 -1.51
C SER A 114 -5.03 -12.31 -0.28
N VAL A 115 -3.87 -11.65 -0.36
CA VAL A 115 -2.95 -11.55 0.78
C VAL A 115 -2.53 -10.10 1.00
N GLY A 116 -2.66 -9.67 2.26
CA GLY A 116 -2.19 -8.35 2.70
C GLY A 116 -0.76 -8.38 3.24
N GLY A 117 -0.35 -7.26 3.83
CA GLY A 117 0.98 -7.13 4.39
C GLY A 117 1.18 -5.90 5.26
N LYS A 118 2.43 -5.67 5.64
CA LYS A 118 2.86 -4.46 6.36
C LYS A 118 4.06 -3.87 5.64
N PHE A 119 4.13 -2.55 5.59
CA PHE A 119 5.28 -1.80 5.13
C PHE A 119 5.65 -0.74 6.16
N LYS A 120 6.90 -0.30 6.15
CA LYS A 120 7.36 0.81 6.95
C LYS A 120 7.69 1.98 6.05
N VAL A 121 7.34 3.19 6.49
CA VAL A 121 7.79 4.46 5.91
C VAL A 121 8.71 5.12 6.92
N ILE A 122 9.84 5.61 6.45
CA ILE A 122 10.83 6.27 7.30
C ILE A 122 11.19 7.61 6.65
N ALA A 123 11.23 8.64 7.48
CA ALA A 123 11.74 9.95 7.14
C ALA A 123 13.04 10.21 7.94
N THR A 124 14.10 10.63 7.26
CA THR A 124 15.37 11.02 7.89
C THR A 124 15.64 12.50 7.64
N GLY A 125 16.46 13.13 8.49
CA GLY A 125 16.77 14.57 8.38
C GLY A 125 15.65 15.49 8.87
N VAL A 126 14.65 14.95 9.57
CA VAL A 126 13.53 15.71 10.12
C VAL A 126 14.02 16.60 11.28
N PRO A 127 13.79 17.93 11.24
CA PRO A 127 14.16 18.81 12.34
C PRO A 127 13.30 18.54 13.58
N PRO A 128 13.82 18.78 14.80
CA PRO A 128 13.03 18.68 16.02
C PRO A 128 11.90 19.71 16.04
N GLY A 129 10.73 19.33 16.57
CA GLY A 129 9.60 20.24 16.77
C GLY A 129 8.59 20.33 15.61
N LEU A 130 8.65 19.41 14.64
CA LEU A 130 7.59 19.15 13.67
C LEU A 130 6.49 18.23 14.22
#